data_AF-A0A6N6RND1-F1
#
_entry.id   AF-A0A6N6RND1-F1
#
_cell.length_a   1.000
_cell.length_b   1.000
_cell.length_c   1.000
_cell.angle_alpha   90.00
_cell.angle_beta   90.00
_cell.angle_gamma   90.00
#
_symmetry.space_group_name_H-M   'P 1'
#
loop_
_entity.id
_entity.type
_entity.pdbx_description
1 polymer ?
#
loop_
_entity_poly.entity_id
_entity_poly.type
_entity_poly.pdbx_seq_one_letter_code
_entity_poly.pdbx_strand_id
1 'polypeptide(L)' 'MRTETMMLNMGPQHPSTHGVLRVVLYLDGETVLKAVPYIGYLHRGIEKLCEHITYQQCLPYTDRMDYLASICNNIGYI' A
#
# COMPACT_ATOMS: atom_id res chain seq x y z
N MET A 1 -23.06 -27.10 8.02
CA MET A 1 -23.83 -26.05 7.33
C MET A 1 -22.85 -25.29 6.45
N ARG A 2 -23.09 -25.23 5.13
CA ARG A 2 -22.32 -24.32 4.25
C ARG A 2 -23.07 -23.00 4.20
N THR A 3 -22.39 -21.92 4.53
CA THR A 3 -22.92 -20.56 4.43
C THR A 3 -22.73 -20.05 3.00
N GLU A 4 -23.55 -19.09 2.58
CA GLU A 4 -23.39 -18.48 1.25
C GLU A 4 -22.12 -17.62 1.24
N THR A 5 -21.39 -17.64 0.12
CA THR A 5 -20.18 -16.84 -0.02
C THR A 5 -20.55 -15.36 -0.13
N MET A 6 -20.08 -14.57 0.83
CA MET A 6 -20.28 -13.12 0.86
C MET A 6 -19.07 -12.39 0.29
N MET A 7 -19.32 -11.36 -0.53
CA MET A 7 -18.31 -10.38 -0.91
C MET A 7 -18.40 -9.15 -0.02
N LEU A 8 -17.36 -8.87 0.76
CA LEU A 8 -17.24 -7.70 1.63
C LEU A 8 -16.17 -6.75 1.08
N ASN A 9 -16.52 -5.47 0.95
CA ASN A 9 -15.58 -4.43 0.49
C ASN A 9 -15.08 -3.62 1.68
N MET A 10 -13.87 -3.92 2.16
CA MET A 10 -13.18 -3.14 3.18
C MET A 10 -12.51 -1.93 2.51
N GLY A 11 -13.15 -0.77 2.58
CA GLY A 11 -12.72 0.45 1.91
C GLY A 11 -11.60 1.21 2.63
N PRO A 12 -10.99 2.21 1.96
CA PRO A 12 -9.83 2.97 2.47
C PRO A 12 -10.13 3.89 3.66
N GLN A 13 -11.41 4.08 4.00
CA GLN A 13 -11.82 4.86 5.18
C GLN A 13 -11.83 4.03 6.46
N HIS A 14 -11.70 2.71 6.37
CA HIS A 14 -11.79 1.83 7.52
C HIS A 14 -10.52 1.95 8.38
N PRO A 15 -10.60 2.22 9.70
CA PRO A 15 -9.39 2.48 10.52
C PRO A 15 -8.31 1.40 10.46
N SER A 16 -8.70 0.13 10.38
CA SER A 16 -7.77 -1.01 10.30
C SER A 16 -7.05 -1.17 8.96
N THR A 17 -7.31 -0.32 7.96
CA THR A 17 -6.53 -0.32 6.71
C THR A 17 -5.24 0.47 6.84
N HIS A 18 -5.02 1.15 7.98
CA HIS A 18 -3.81 1.91 8.30
C HIS A 18 -3.38 2.87 7.17
N GLY A 19 -4.37 3.53 6.56
CA GLY A 19 -4.19 4.39 5.40
C GLY A 19 -5.06 3.95 4.23
N VAL A 20 -4.60 4.23 3.02
CA VAL A 20 -5.41 4.13 1.79
C VAL A 20 -5.33 2.74 1.13
N LEU A 21 -5.71 1.70 1.86
CA LEU A 21 -5.81 0.34 1.35
C LEU A 21 -7.29 -0.06 1.20
N ARG A 22 -7.64 -0.67 0.06
CA ARG A 22 -8.94 -1.31 -0.13
C ARG A 22 -8.74 -2.81 -0.27
N VAL A 23 -9.52 -3.61 0.44
CA VAL A 23 -9.47 -5.07 0.34
C VAL A 23 -10.87 -5.61 0.05
N VAL A 24 -11.03 -6.34 -1.05
CA VAL A 24 -12.26 -7.08 -1.33
C VAL A 24 -12.08 -8.50 -0.79
N LEU A 25 -12.89 -8.84 0.21
CA LEU A 25 -12.87 -10.11 0.92
C LEU A 25 -14.01 -11.00 0.42
N TYR A 26 -13.71 -12.26 0.17
CA TYR A 26 -14.70 -13.31 -0.07
C TYR A 26 -14.73 -14.20 1.18
N LEU A 27 -15.88 -14.26 1.83
CA LEU A 27 -16.05 -14.90 3.14
C LEU A 27 -17.05 -16.06 3.05
N ASP A 28 -16.78 -17.13 3.79
CA ASP A 28 -17.74 -18.18 4.13
C ASP A 28 -17.93 -18.14 5.66
N GLY A 29 -18.97 -17.42 6.10
CA GLY A 29 -19.13 -17.05 7.51
C GLY A 29 -17.96 -16.18 8.00
N GLU A 30 -17.24 -16.66 9.02
CA GLU A 30 -16.06 -16.00 9.58
C GLU A 30 -14.75 -16.41 8.89
N THR A 31 -14.80 -17.35 7.95
CA THR A 31 -13.60 -17.84 7.25
C THR A 31 -13.33 -17.03 6.00
N VAL A 32 -12.10 -16.51 5.85
CA VAL A 32 -11.66 -15.84 4.63
C VAL A 32 -11.29 -16.88 3.58
N LEU A 33 -12.02 -16.90 2.47
CA LEU A 33 -11.69 -17.74 1.32
C LEU A 33 -10.68 -17.07 0.40
N LYS A 34 -10.81 -15.75 0.21
CA LYS A 34 -9.94 -14.96 -0.66
C LYS A 34 -9.93 -13.50 -0.22
N ALA A 35 -8.77 -12.87 -0.32
CA ALA A 35 -8.60 -11.43 -0.17
C ALA A 35 -7.95 -10.85 -1.43
N VAL A 36 -8.54 -9.80 -2.00
CA VAL A 36 -8.00 -9.09 -3.15
C VAL A 36 -7.65 -7.66 -2.71
N PRO A 37 -6.36 -7.36 -2.49
CA PRO A 37 -5.92 -6.01 -2.16
C PRO A 37 -5.89 -5.13 -3.42
N TYR A 38 -6.50 -3.96 -3.32
CA TYR A 38 -6.42 -2.89 -4.30
C TYR A 38 -5.46 -1.83 -3.75
N ILE A 39 -4.30 -1.72 -4.39
CA ILE A 39 -3.22 -0.79 -4.04
C ILE A 39 -3.14 0.35 -5.07
N GLY A 40 -2.28 1.33 -4.80
CA GLY A 40 -2.00 2.42 -5.73
C GLY A 40 -2.70 3.74 -5.41
N TYR A 41 -3.58 3.79 -4.39
CA TYR A 41 -4.18 5.05 -3.93
C TYR A 41 -3.16 6.07 -3.43
N LEU A 42 -1.98 5.62 -2.97
CA LEU A 42 -0.84 6.46 -2.57
C LEU A 42 0.29 6.44 -3.61
N HIS A 43 0.02 6.02 -4.85
CA HIS A 43 1.05 6.05 -5.90
C HIS A 43 1.36 7.51 -6.29
N ARG A 44 2.63 7.90 -6.19
CA ARG A 44 3.09 9.28 -6.43
C ARG A 44 4.05 9.42 -7.63
N GLY A 45 4.28 8.35 -8.39
CA GLY A 45 5.20 8.38 -9.54
C GLY A 45 6.63 8.78 -9.19
N ILE A 46 7.12 8.42 -8.00
CA ILE A 46 8.44 8.86 -7.49
C ILE A 46 9.56 8.46 -8.45
N GLU A 47 9.56 7.23 -8.95
CA GLU A 47 10.57 6.75 -9.91
C GLU A 47 10.63 7.64 -11.15
N LYS A 48 9.46 8.05 -11.68
CA LYS A 48 9.39 8.91 -12.86
C LYS A 48 9.88 10.34 -12.59
N LEU A 49 9.65 10.86 -11.40
CA LEU A 49 10.19 12.15 -10.97
C LEU A 49 11.71 12.08 -10.85
N CYS A 50 12.24 10.99 -10.29
CA CYS A 50 13.67 10.75 -10.13
C CYS A 50 14.43 10.68 -11.47
N GLU A 51 13.78 10.31 -12.58
CA GLU A 51 14.40 10.35 -13.92
C GLU A 51 14.78 11.77 -14.38
N HIS A 52 14.15 12.82 -13.84
CA HIS A 52 14.32 14.21 -14.29
C HIS A 52 15.20 15.05 -13.34
N ILE A 53 15.73 14.44 -12.28
CA ILE A 53 16.52 15.12 -11.26
C ILE A 53 17.85 14.38 -11.04
N THR A 54 18.82 15.06 -10.45
CA THR A 54 20.13 14.46 -10.17
C THR A 54 20.06 13.47 -9.00
N TYR A 55 21.02 12.54 -8.93
CA TYR A 55 21.08 11.55 -7.84
C TYR A 55 21.01 12.18 -6.44
N GLN A 56 21.71 13.30 -6.21
CA GLN A 56 21.67 13.99 -4.92
C GLN A 56 20.29 14.59 -4.61
N GLN A 57 19.55 15.02 -5.64
CA GLN A 57 18.19 15.56 -5.50
C GLN A 57 17.13 14.46 -5.28
N CYS A 58 17.43 13.19 -5.60
CA CYS A 58 16.55 12.07 -5.32
C CYS A 58 16.50 11.69 -3.83
N LEU A 59 17.51 12.06 -3.04
CA LEU A 59 17.64 11.65 -1.64
C LEU A 59 16.40 11.97 -0.76
N PRO A 60 15.76 13.14 -0.86
CA PRO A 60 14.54 13.41 -0.09
C PRO A 60 13.32 12.60 -0.55
N TYR A 61 13.36 12.02 -1.75
CA TYR A 61 12.28 11.16 -2.24
C TYR A 61 12.43 9.74 -1.69
N THR A 62 13.66 9.25 -1.54
CA THR A 62 13.94 7.92 -0.97
C THR A 62 13.56 7.86 0.51
N ASP A 63 13.80 8.93 1.26
CA ASP A 63 13.32 9.08 2.66
C ASP A 63 11.80 8.90 2.82
N ARG A 64 11.03 9.26 1.79
CA ARG A 64 9.55 9.27 1.83
C ARG A 64 8.90 7.98 1.33
N MET A 65 9.70 7.00 0.90
CA MET A 65 9.19 5.72 0.41
C MET A 65 8.67 4.86 1.56
N ASP A 66 9.49 4.66 2.60
CA ASP A 66 9.05 4.20 3.92
C ASP A 66 9.17 5.37 4.91
N TYR A 67 8.02 5.94 5.26
CA TYR A 67 7.92 7.10 6.13
C TYR A 67 8.15 6.79 7.61
N LEU A 68 8.30 5.52 8.01
CA LEU A 68 8.65 5.11 9.37
C LEU A 68 10.16 4.90 9.54
N ALA A 69 10.85 4.48 8.47
CA ALA A 69 12.28 4.15 8.49
C ALA A 69 13.08 4.87 7.40
N SER A 70 12.95 6.21 7.32
CA SER A 70 13.55 7.03 6.27
C SER A 70 15.07 6.82 6.10
N ILE A 71 15.83 6.76 7.20
CA ILE A 71 17.30 6.56 7.16
C ILE A 71 17.67 5.23 6.49
N CYS A 72 16.91 4.16 6.76
CA CYS A 72 17.16 2.86 6.15
C CYS A 72 16.97 2.90 4.62
N ASN A 73 15.99 3.67 4.13
CA ASN A 73 15.79 3.84 2.69
C ASN A 73 16.96 4.57 2.02
N ASN A 74 17.49 5.60 2.67
CA ASN A 74 18.64 6.33 2.13
C ASN A 74 19.89 5.45 2.08
N ILE A 75 20.12 4.59 3.08
CA ILE A 75 21.21 3.60 3.05
C ILE A 75 21.07 2.63 1.87
N GLY A 76 19.85 2.25 1.49
CA GLY A 76 19.60 1.42 0.32
C GLY A 76 19.80 2.14 -1.02
N TYR A 77 19.82 3.47 -1.02
CA TYR A 77 19.96 4.31 -2.21
C TYR A 77 21.39 4.75 -2.50
N ILE A 78 22.17 5.03 -1.44
CA ILE A 78 23.57 5.49 -1.49
C ILE A 78 24.52 4.29 -1.59
#